data_AF-A0A402AQJ3-F1
#
_entry.id   AF-A0A402AQJ3-F1
#
_cell.length_a   1.000
_cell.length_b   1.000
_cell.length_c   1.000
_cell.angle_alpha   90.00
_cell.angle_beta   90.00
_cell.angle_gamma   90.00
#
_symmetry.space_group_name_H-M   'P 1'
#
loop_
_entity.id
_entity.type
_entity.pdbx_description
1 polymer ?
#
loop_
_entity_poly.entity_id
_entity_poly.type
_entity_poly.pdbx_seq_one_letter_code
_entity_poly.pdbx_strand_id
1 'polypeptide(L)' 'MQMGNNSAIKQSVAAGLGIALISRVAIDIELETNRLVMLDAESFPIMLQWRLVHLKDKNLSATARAFKHFLLQNSEI' A
#
# COMPACT_ATOMS: atom_id res chain seq x y z
N MET A 1 -9.37 -17.66 -0.64
CA MET A 1 -10.02 -16.79 -1.65
C MET A 1 -9.03 -15.71 -2.05
N GLN A 2 -8.95 -15.37 -3.34
CA GLN A 2 -8.18 -14.24 -3.84
C GLN A 2 -9.14 -13.20 -4.39
N MET A 3 -9.06 -11.98 -3.86
CA MET A 3 -9.84 -10.83 -4.31
C MET A 3 -8.88 -9.87 -5.02
N GLY A 4 -9.23 -9.42 -6.22
CA GLY A 4 -8.35 -8.54 -7.01
C GLY A 4 -8.35 -7.06 -6.59
N ASN A 5 -9.12 -6.68 -5.58
CA ASN A 5 -9.31 -5.29 -5.18
C ASN A 5 -9.30 -5.11 -3.65
N ASN A 6 -8.53 -4.14 -3.17
CA ASN A 6 -8.49 -3.72 -1.77
C ASN A 6 -9.89 -3.44 -1.21
N SER A 7 -10.78 -2.77 -1.97
CA SER A 7 -12.12 -2.46 -1.47
C SER A 7 -12.95 -3.72 -1.18
N ALA A 8 -12.85 -4.74 -2.02
CA ALA A 8 -13.55 -6.01 -1.83
C ALA A 8 -13.01 -6.77 -0.61
N ILE A 9 -11.68 -6.73 -0.39
CA ILE A 9 -11.03 -7.28 0.81
C ILE A 9 -11.56 -6.58 2.06
N LYS A 10 -11.55 -5.25 2.09
CA LYS A 10 -12.01 -4.45 3.24
C LYS A 10 -13.47 -4.74 3.59
N GLN A 11 -14.34 -4.77 2.58
CA GLN A 11 -15.77 -5.06 2.77
C GLN A 11 -16.01 -6.50 3.28
N SER A 12 -15.25 -7.47 2.78
CA SER A 12 -15.39 -8.88 3.17
C SER A 12 -14.98 -9.10 4.64
N VAL A 13 -13.86 -8.50 5.07
CA VAL A 13 -13.42 -8.56 6.47
C VAL A 13 -14.40 -7.83 7.38
N ALA A 14 -14.85 -6.63 6.99
CA ALA A 14 -15.84 -5.88 7.76
C ALA A 14 -17.19 -6.61 7.88
N ALA A 15 -17.55 -7.44 6.89
CA ALA A 15 -18.73 -8.31 6.92
C ALA A 15 -18.53 -9.60 7.73
N GLY A 16 -17.38 -9.79 8.38
CA GLY A 16 -17.11 -10.96 9.21
C GLY A 16 -16.76 -12.23 8.42
N LEU A 17 -16.40 -12.11 7.13
CA LEU A 17 -16.07 -13.26 6.28
C LEU A 17 -14.67 -13.85 6.55
N GLY A 18 -13.89 -13.24 7.44
CA GLY A 18 -12.57 -13.74 7.87
C GLY A 18 -11.55 -12.64 8.08
N ILE A 19 -10.27 -13.00 7.95
CA ILE A 19 -9.10 -12.10 8.07
C ILE A 19 -8.41 -11.93 6.72
N ALA A 20 -7.68 -10.82 6.54
CA ALA A 20 -6.94 -10.56 5.32
C ALA A 20 -5.60 -9.89 5.58
N LEU A 21 -4.64 -10.15 4.68
CA LEU A 21 -3.39 -9.41 4.60
C LEU A 21 -3.56 -8.24 3.63
N ILE A 22 -3.32 -7.02 4.09
CA ILE A 22 -3.46 -5.79 3.31
C ILE A 22 -2.43 -4.75 3.77
N SER A 23 -1.99 -3.88 2.86
CA SER A 23 -1.09 -2.77 3.20
C SER A 23 -1.76 -1.84 4.22
N ARG A 24 -0.98 -1.43 5.24
CA ARG A 24 -1.44 -0.48 6.27
C ARG A 24 -2.02 0.80 5.67
N VAL A 25 -1.32 1.35 4.67
CA VAL A 25 -1.73 2.59 3.97
C VAL A 25 -3.11 2.46 3.30
N ALA A 26 -3.56 1.25 2.98
CA ALA A 26 -4.87 1.04 2.35
C ALA A 26 -6.03 0.97 3.36
N ILE A 27 -5.74 0.91 4.66
CA ILE A 27 -6.72 0.71 5.74
C ILE A 27 -6.71 1.80 6.82
N ASP A 28 -5.93 2.87 6.67
CA ASP A 28 -5.79 3.89 7.73
C ASP A 28 -7.17 4.47 8.15
N ILE A 29 -8.04 4.79 7.18
CA ILE A 29 -9.40 5.29 7.47
C ILE A 29 -10.24 4.24 8.21
N GLU A 30 -10.15 2.96 7.83
CA GLU A 30 -10.89 1.89 8.49
C GLU A 30 -10.44 1.66 9.93
N LEU A 31 -9.16 1.87 10.23
CA LEU A 31 -8.62 1.84 11.59
C LEU A 31 -9.11 3.05 12.40
N GLU A 32 -9.03 4.26 11.85
CA GLU A 32 -9.51 5.48 12.50
C GLU A 32 -11.02 5.45 12.82
N THR A 33 -11.79 4.79 11.94
CA THR A 33 -13.25 4.64 12.09
C THR A 33 -13.66 3.39 12.87
N ASN A 34 -12.71 2.61 13.40
CA ASN A 34 -12.95 1.33 14.09
C ASN A 34 -13.78 0.33 13.27
N ARG A 35 -13.76 0.41 11.94
CA ARG A 35 -14.44 -0.55 11.05
C ARG A 35 -13.61 -1.81 10.85
N LEU A 36 -12.30 -1.71 10.99
CA LEU A 36 -11.36 -2.82 10.99
C LEU A 36 -10.44 -2.69 12.20
N VAL A 37 -9.89 -3.82 12.63
CA VAL A 37 -8.86 -3.89 13.66
C VAL A 37 -7.62 -4.57 13.09
N MET A 38 -6.44 -4.13 13.53
CA MET A 38 -5.20 -4.80 13.21
C MET A 38 -4.97 -5.93 14.22
N LEU A 39 -4.67 -7.13 13.71
CA LEU A 39 -4.33 -8.26 14.56
C LEU A 39 -2.84 -8.24 14.86
N ASP A 40 -2.48 -8.48 16.12
CA ASP A 40 -1.11 -8.76 16.53
C ASP A 40 -0.78 -10.21 16.13
N ALA A 41 0.08 -10.35 15.13
CA ALA A 41 0.41 -11.64 14.52
C ALA A 41 1.93 -11.77 14.40
N GLU A 42 2.44 -12.97 14.68
CA GLU A 42 3.85 -13.28 14.57
C GLU A 42 4.37 -13.00 13.14
N SER A 43 5.58 -12.45 13.05
CA SER A 43 6.23 -12.07 11.77
C SER A 43 5.60 -10.88 11.01
N PHE A 44 4.78 -10.06 11.68
CA PHE A 44 4.27 -8.80 11.14
C PHE A 44 4.88 -7.57 11.84
N PRO A 45 5.00 -6.42 11.15
CA PRO A 45 4.60 -6.17 9.76
C PRO A 45 5.59 -6.72 8.71
N ILE A 46 5.07 -7.04 7.52
CA ILE A 46 5.91 -7.33 6.35
C ILE A 46 6.32 -6.01 5.71
N MET A 47 7.60 -5.67 5.77
CA MET A 47 8.13 -4.42 5.21
C MET A 47 8.28 -4.52 3.69
N LEU A 48 7.45 -3.77 2.96
CA LEU A 48 7.50 -3.69 1.50
C LEU A 48 8.47 -2.59 1.05
N GLN A 49 9.39 -2.93 0.15
CA GLN A 49 10.29 -1.95 -0.46
C GLN A 49 9.64 -1.36 -1.72
N TRP A 50 9.28 -0.08 -1.65
CA TRP A 50 8.82 0.67 -2.81
C TRP A 50 10.00 0.98 -3.74
N ARG A 51 9.78 0.81 -5.04
CA ARG A 51 10.83 1.01 -6.06
C ARG A 51 10.30 1.90 -7.17
N LEU A 52 11.03 2.97 -7.45
CA LEU A 52 10.81 3.79 -8.62
C LEU A 52 11.53 3.17 -9.81
N VAL A 53 10.79 2.76 -10.83
CA VAL A 53 11.32 2.07 -12.01
C VAL A 53 11.04 2.86 -13.29
N HIS A 54 12.02 2.89 -14.19
CA HIS A 54 11.87 3.37 -15.56
C HIS A 54 12.76 2.55 -16.50
N LEU A 55 12.42 2.54 -17.79
CA LEU A 55 13.26 1.88 -18.81
C LEU A 55 14.66 2.52 -18.82
N LYS A 56 15.69 1.67 -18.92
CA LYS A 56 17.10 2.08 -18.91
C LYS A 56 17.42 3.06 -20.04
N ASP A 57 16.94 2.76 -21.24
CA ASP A 57 17.26 3.52 -22.46
C ASP A 57 16.30 4.71 -22.70
N LYS A 58 15.34 4.93 -21.79
CA LYS A 58 14.39 6.03 -21.92
C LYS A 58 14.98 7.30 -21.31
N ASN A 59 15.23 8.29 -22.16
CA ASN A 59 15.55 9.64 -21.72
C ASN A 59 14.34 10.25 -21.02
N LEU A 60 14.46 10.51 -19.72
CA LEU A 60 13.43 11.17 -18.94
C LEU A 60 13.31 12.63 -19.38
N SER A 61 12.09 13.07 -19.67
CA SER A 61 11.77 14.49 -19.88
C SER A 61 12.14 15.32 -18.65
N ALA A 62 12.26 16.64 -18.81
CA ALA A 62 12.54 17.53 -17.68
C ALA A 62 11.54 17.34 -16.54
N THR A 63 10.24 17.25 -16.86
CA THR A 63 9.16 16.99 -15.90
C THR A 63 9.31 15.63 -15.22
N ALA A 64 9.64 14.57 -15.95
CA ALA A 64 9.82 13.24 -15.37
C ALA A 64 11.03 13.17 -14.43
N ARG A 65 12.12 13.89 -14.74
CA ARG A 65 13.27 14.01 -13.83
C ARG A 65 12.92 14.78 -12.57
N ALA A 66 12.21 15.92 -12.71
CA ALA A 66 11.76 16.70 -11.56
C ALA A 66 10.84 15.87 -10.66
N PHE A 67 9.91 15.11 -11.24
CA PHE A 67 9.03 14.21 -10.49
C PHE A 67 9.80 13.08 -9.79
N LYS A 68 10.76 12.45 -10.48
CA LYS A 68 11.66 11.45 -9.86
C LYS A 68 12.40 12.04 -8.66
N HIS A 69 12.94 13.24 -8.80
CA HIS A 69 13.65 13.91 -7.72
C HIS A 69 12.73 14.22 -6.54
N PHE A 70 11.55 14.79 -6.83
CA PHE A 70 10.51 15.06 -5.84
C PHE A 70 10.15 13.79 -5.05
N LEU A 71 9.86 12.68 -5.73
CA LEU A 71 9.52 11.42 -5.08
C LEU A 71 10.64 10.91 -4.18
N LEU A 72 11.90 10.98 -4.62
CA LEU A 72 13.04 10.50 -3.82
C LEU A 72 13.36 11.40 -2.62
N GLN A 73 12.98 12.68 -2.66
CA GLN A 73 13.16 13.61 -1.54
C GLN A 73 12.02 13.55 -0.52
N ASN A 74 10.81 13.21 -0.96
CA ASN A 74 9.60 13.22 -0.14
C ASN A 74 9.05 11.82 0.13
N SER A 75 9.78 10.77 -0.23
CA SER A 75 9.42 9.41 0.18
C SER A 75 9.78 9.23 1.65
N GLU A 76 8.81 9.49 2.53
CA GLU A 76 8.82 8.93 3.88
C GLU A 76 8.61 7.41 3.73
N ILE A 77 9.72 6.66 3.75
CA ILE A 77 9.71 5.20 3.95
C ILE A 77 10.02 4.95 5.42
#